data_AF-A0A2V9UD36-F1
#
_entry.id   AF-A0A2V9UD36-F1
#
_cell.length_a   1.000
_cell.length_b   1.000
_cell.length_c   1.000
_cell.angle_alpha   90.00
_cell.angle_beta   90.00
_cell.angle_gamma   90.00
#
_symmetry.space_group_name_H-M   'P 1'
#
loop_
_entity.id
_entity.type
_entity.pdbx_description
1 polymer ?
#
loop_
_entity_poly.entity_id
_entity_poly.type
_entity_poly.pdbx_seq_one_letter_code
_entity_poly.pdbx_strand_id
1 'polypeptide(L)'
;MNHYRYRRSASIVSSIFVLLFATLSVSCGSVAHTPANPPPPPVPLTAAEVQLVVENAARSLNVPMVVAVADRAGKILAIFQNSGAPATSTGNFGAAVDSKELAVAQARTAAFFSNDQAPLSTRTVRFISGIHFPPGVTNAPNGDLYGIEDSNRGCQLNAAFLPGKNVDPARSIDGLSLGLGIITGKANTSDSDPAAVNPGGVPLFKNGHVVGGVGVVTASSDASEFAAFSGASQSGLLPDPSQLPPPGVVIIGGISLPFVNQTTPPNGIGPGTTAGAYSIGPVAGTLPPEGDLAGPTAGASGLTQADIAGIINQAVATADITRAVIRLPPSSRTKMTIAVTDLDGTVLGLHRMADATVFSIDVAVAKARNVIYFSNAAGTSDLPGVPAGTAVTNRTIGFGSQPFFPPGIDGSGPGPFFNLYTFDVTHPCTQGSEPPGINQNGVIFFPGSVPLYKNGVLVGGLGVSGDGVDQDDFVTNAGAKGFEAPENIRADQVLIDGVRLPYLKFPRNPTQ
;
A
#
# COMPACT_ATOMS: atom_id res chain seq x y z
N MET A 1 -17.83 78.64 -41.96
CA MET A 1 -19.22 78.53 -42.44
C MET A 1 -20.12 78.21 -41.25
N ASN A 2 -20.86 79.24 -40.81
CA ASN A 2 -22.19 79.28 -40.15
C ASN A 2 -22.69 78.04 -39.38
N HIS A 3 -22.86 78.12 -38.05
CA HIS A 3 -24.08 78.55 -37.30
C HIS A 3 -25.19 77.46 -37.29
N TYR A 4 -26.00 77.18 -36.26
CA TYR A 4 -26.64 78.00 -35.21
C TYR A 4 -27.14 77.10 -34.06
N ARG A 5 -27.23 77.68 -32.85
CA ARG A 5 -27.96 77.18 -31.66
C ARG A 5 -29.48 77.16 -31.91
N TYR A 6 -30.27 76.33 -31.19
CA TYR A 6 -31.37 76.86 -30.35
C TYR A 6 -32.00 75.85 -29.37
N ARG A 7 -32.37 76.40 -28.20
CA ARG A 7 -33.16 75.84 -27.08
C ARG A 7 -34.60 75.48 -27.51
N ARG A 8 -35.26 74.60 -26.75
CA ARG A 8 -36.51 74.93 -26.02
C ARG A 8 -36.92 73.84 -25.02
N SER A 9 -37.07 74.27 -23.77
CA SER A 9 -37.82 73.61 -22.71
C SER A 9 -39.31 73.93 -22.87
N ALA A 10 -40.20 72.98 -22.55
CA ALA A 10 -41.49 73.23 -21.87
C ALA A 10 -42.18 71.90 -21.54
N SER A 11 -42.40 71.66 -20.24
CA SER A 11 -43.23 70.62 -19.64
C SER A 11 -44.69 70.69 -20.07
N ILE A 12 -45.42 69.58 -19.94
CA ILE A 12 -46.61 69.48 -19.07
C ILE A 12 -46.84 67.99 -18.69
N VAL A 13 -47.18 67.84 -17.43
CA VAL A 13 -47.37 66.66 -16.59
C VAL A 13 -48.68 65.93 -16.92
N SER A 14 -48.70 64.59 -16.86
CA SER A 14 -49.83 63.86 -16.27
C SER A 14 -49.44 62.45 -15.79
N SER A 15 -49.38 62.32 -14.47
CA SER A 15 -50.01 61.28 -13.63
C SER A 15 -49.62 59.79 -13.76
N ILE A 16 -48.75 59.39 -12.82
CA ILE A 16 -48.86 58.26 -11.86
C ILE A 16 -49.26 56.88 -12.41
N PHE A 17 -48.28 55.96 -12.44
CA PHE A 17 -48.50 54.54 -12.15
C PHE A 17 -47.44 54.07 -11.14
N VAL A 18 -47.91 53.52 -10.02
CA VAL A 18 -47.10 52.96 -8.93
C VAL A 18 -46.42 51.69 -9.42
N LEU A 19 -45.08 51.65 -9.41
CA LEU A 19 -44.29 50.44 -9.68
C LEU A 19 -43.81 49.83 -8.36
N LEU A 20 -44.31 48.62 -8.09
CA LEU A 20 -43.81 47.68 -7.10
C LEU A 20 -42.36 47.29 -7.45
N PHE A 21 -41.40 47.56 -6.55
CA PHE A 21 -40.06 47.00 -6.63
C PHE A 21 -40.09 45.54 -6.14
N ALA A 22 -39.95 44.58 -7.06
CA ALA A 22 -39.65 43.19 -6.71
C ALA A 22 -38.13 43.01 -6.62
N THR A 23 -37.62 42.75 -5.41
CA THR A 23 -36.22 42.37 -5.18
C THR A 23 -36.00 40.94 -5.66
N LEU A 24 -35.32 40.78 -6.79
CA LEU A 24 -34.79 39.48 -7.23
C LEU A 24 -33.56 39.11 -6.38
N SER A 25 -33.75 38.19 -5.43
CA SER A 25 -32.66 37.45 -4.80
C SER A 25 -32.14 36.40 -5.79
N VAL A 26 -30.89 36.57 -6.24
CA VAL A 26 -30.15 35.53 -6.96
C VAL A 26 -29.78 34.46 -5.95
N SER A 27 -30.58 33.39 -5.89
CA SER A 27 -30.23 32.17 -5.18
C SER A 27 -29.11 31.47 -5.96
N CYS A 28 -27.92 31.42 -5.37
CA CYS A 28 -26.84 30.58 -5.84
C CYS A 28 -27.24 29.12 -5.55
N GLY A 29 -27.77 28.43 -6.56
CA GLY A 29 -28.12 27.02 -6.45
C GLY A 29 -26.86 26.18 -6.29
N SER A 30 -26.47 25.91 -5.04
CA SER A 30 -25.61 24.78 -4.71
C SER A 30 -26.28 23.52 -5.26
N VAL A 31 -25.67 22.90 -6.27
CA VAL A 31 -26.01 21.52 -6.66
C VAL A 31 -25.65 20.66 -5.47
N ALA A 32 -26.63 20.43 -4.59
CA ALA A 32 -26.54 19.44 -3.56
C ALA A 32 -26.26 18.11 -4.26
N HIS A 33 -25.03 17.62 -4.18
CA HIS A 33 -24.77 16.21 -4.40
C HIS A 33 -25.63 15.48 -3.38
N THR A 34 -26.75 14.90 -3.82
CA THR A 34 -27.42 13.86 -3.05
C THR A 34 -26.33 12.89 -2.60
N PRO A 35 -26.17 12.63 -1.30
CA PRO A 35 -25.26 11.59 -0.86
C PRO A 35 -25.63 10.34 -1.62
N ALA A 36 -24.72 9.80 -2.42
CA ALA A 36 -24.91 8.48 -2.99
C ALA A 36 -25.24 7.56 -1.80
N ASN A 37 -26.24 6.68 -1.97
CA ASN A 37 -26.50 5.65 -0.97
C ASN A 37 -25.16 5.01 -0.60
N PRO A 38 -24.87 4.78 0.70
CA PRO A 38 -23.63 4.13 1.08
C PRO A 38 -23.52 2.82 0.30
N PRO A 39 -22.32 2.47 -0.23
CA PRO A 39 -22.15 1.23 -0.94
C PRO A 39 -22.63 0.05 -0.07
N PRO A 40 -23.23 -0.98 -0.68
CA PRO A 40 -23.68 -2.14 0.08
C PRO A 40 -22.50 -2.75 0.84
N PRO A 41 -22.71 -3.41 2.00
CA PRO A 41 -21.59 -3.98 2.74
C PRO A 41 -20.80 -4.98 1.88
N PRO A 42 -19.48 -5.10 2.10
CA PRO A 42 -18.64 -6.03 1.35
C PRO A 42 -19.15 -7.46 1.54
N VAL A 43 -19.15 -8.24 0.45
CA VAL A 43 -19.55 -9.64 0.44
C VAL A 43 -18.39 -10.48 -0.09
N PRO A 44 -17.96 -11.55 0.61
CA PRO A 44 -16.89 -12.41 0.13
C PRO A 44 -17.19 -13.07 -1.23
N LEU A 45 -16.13 -13.58 -1.85
CA LEU A 45 -16.23 -14.47 -3.01
C LEU A 45 -16.91 -15.79 -2.63
N THR A 46 -17.83 -16.24 -3.47
CA THR A 46 -18.44 -17.58 -3.42
C THR A 46 -17.55 -18.59 -4.13
N ALA A 47 -17.70 -19.88 -3.81
CA ALA A 47 -16.97 -20.94 -4.52
C ALA A 47 -17.24 -20.95 -6.04
N ALA A 48 -18.46 -20.62 -6.46
CA ALA A 48 -18.83 -20.53 -7.87
C ALA A 48 -18.13 -19.35 -8.58
N GLU A 49 -18.01 -18.19 -7.93
CA GLU A 49 -17.25 -17.05 -8.46
C GLU A 49 -15.75 -17.38 -8.55
N VAL A 50 -15.19 -18.06 -7.56
CA VAL A 50 -13.79 -18.52 -7.59
C VAL A 50 -13.57 -19.48 -8.76
N GLN A 51 -14.47 -20.44 -8.96
CA GLN A 51 -14.41 -21.35 -10.10
C GLN A 51 -14.48 -20.58 -11.42
N LEU A 52 -15.38 -19.61 -11.54
CA LEU A 52 -15.53 -18.81 -12.75
C LEU A 52 -14.25 -18.03 -13.09
N VAL A 53 -13.59 -17.42 -12.10
CA VAL A 53 -12.30 -16.73 -12.27
C VAL A 53 -11.23 -17.67 -12.85
N VAL A 54 -11.09 -18.87 -12.26
CA VAL A 54 -10.13 -19.87 -12.71
C VAL A 54 -10.44 -20.32 -14.14
N GLU A 55 -11.70 -20.62 -14.43
CA GLU A 55 -12.10 -21.09 -15.76
C GLU A 55 -11.93 -20.02 -16.84
N ASN A 56 -12.24 -18.76 -16.55
CA ASN A 56 -12.05 -17.65 -17.48
C ASN A 56 -10.57 -17.36 -17.74
N ALA A 57 -9.70 -17.49 -16.73
CA ALA A 57 -8.26 -17.43 -16.93
C ALA A 57 -7.77 -18.60 -17.81
N ALA A 58 -8.17 -19.84 -17.51
CA ALA A 58 -7.75 -21.03 -18.26
C ALA A 58 -8.24 -21.04 -19.73
N ARG A 59 -9.45 -20.54 -20.01
CA ARG A 59 -10.00 -20.41 -21.36
C ARG A 59 -9.39 -19.25 -22.16
N SER A 60 -8.75 -18.28 -21.49
CA SER A 60 -8.25 -17.08 -22.16
C SER A 60 -7.17 -17.36 -23.21
N LEU A 61 -6.31 -18.36 -22.97
CA LEU A 61 -5.15 -18.69 -23.81
C LEU A 61 -4.89 -20.19 -23.83
N ASN A 62 -4.59 -20.72 -25.02
CA ASN A 62 -4.10 -22.09 -25.19
C ASN A 62 -2.60 -22.19 -24.86
N VAL A 63 -2.25 -21.87 -23.62
CA VAL A 63 -0.88 -22.00 -23.09
C VAL A 63 -0.89 -22.72 -21.75
N PRO A 64 0.19 -23.44 -21.41
CA PRO A 64 0.29 -24.01 -20.08
C PRO A 64 0.41 -22.93 -18.99
N MET A 65 -0.38 -23.06 -17.92
CA MET A 65 -0.50 -22.06 -16.87
C MET A 65 -0.87 -22.66 -15.52
N VAL A 66 -0.47 -21.94 -14.46
CA VAL A 66 -0.97 -22.09 -13.10
C VAL A 66 -1.85 -20.87 -12.77
N VAL A 67 -3.01 -21.09 -12.19
CA VAL A 67 -3.95 -20.06 -11.75
C VAL A 67 -4.23 -20.23 -10.27
N ALA A 68 -4.07 -19.17 -9.49
CA ALA A 68 -4.43 -19.12 -8.07
C ALA A 68 -5.43 -17.99 -7.82
N VAL A 69 -6.33 -18.20 -6.87
CA VAL A 69 -7.26 -17.17 -6.38
C VAL A 69 -7.09 -17.07 -4.87
N ALA A 70 -6.98 -15.84 -4.37
CA ALA A 70 -6.96 -15.54 -2.95
C ALA A 70 -8.11 -14.58 -2.60
N ASP A 71 -8.68 -14.71 -1.40
CA ASP A 71 -9.61 -13.70 -0.88
C ASP A 71 -8.88 -12.43 -0.44
N ARG A 72 -9.64 -11.42 0.01
CA ARG A 72 -9.12 -10.13 0.47
C ARG A 72 -8.16 -10.28 1.67
N ALA A 73 -8.35 -11.29 2.52
CA ALA A 73 -7.49 -11.59 3.66
C ALA A 73 -6.25 -12.42 3.26
N GLY A 74 -6.13 -12.83 2.00
CA GLY A 74 -5.00 -13.60 1.47
C GLY A 74 -5.14 -15.11 1.65
N LYS A 75 -6.32 -15.59 2.05
CA LYS A 75 -6.63 -17.03 2.11
C LYS A 75 -6.70 -17.59 0.70
N ILE A 76 -6.04 -18.71 0.47
CA ILE A 76 -6.03 -19.39 -0.82
C ILE A 76 -7.39 -20.06 -1.05
N LEU A 77 -8.08 -19.70 -2.13
CA LEU A 77 -9.41 -20.19 -2.47
C LEU A 77 -9.41 -21.22 -3.61
N ALA A 78 -8.40 -21.19 -4.48
CA ALA A 78 -8.20 -22.20 -5.52
C ALA A 78 -6.75 -22.16 -6.01
N ILE A 79 -6.25 -23.32 -6.44
CA ILE A 79 -5.03 -23.45 -7.24
C ILE A 79 -5.31 -24.48 -8.34
N PHE A 80 -5.29 -24.04 -9.58
CA PHE A 80 -5.49 -24.85 -10.78
C PHE A 80 -4.24 -24.83 -11.65
N GLN A 81 -3.97 -25.93 -12.34
CA GLN A 81 -2.96 -25.99 -13.38
C GLN A 81 -3.42 -26.89 -14.53
N ASN A 82 -3.06 -26.53 -15.76
CA ASN A 82 -3.22 -27.40 -16.92
C ASN A 82 -1.95 -28.22 -17.20
N SER A 83 -2.04 -29.15 -18.16
CA SER A 83 -0.90 -30.00 -18.52
C SER A 83 0.24 -29.18 -19.12
N GLY A 84 1.46 -29.43 -18.65
CA GLY A 84 2.67 -28.74 -19.12
C GLY A 84 2.92 -27.37 -18.49
N ALA A 85 2.13 -26.95 -17.48
CA ALA A 85 2.36 -25.70 -16.77
C ALA A 85 3.79 -25.69 -16.20
N PRO A 86 4.48 -24.53 -16.20
CA PRO A 86 5.86 -24.47 -15.73
C PRO A 86 5.92 -24.87 -14.25
N ALA A 87 6.82 -25.80 -13.89
CA ALA A 87 7.00 -26.20 -12.49
C ALA A 87 7.59 -25.05 -11.65
N THR A 88 8.51 -24.30 -12.24
CA THR A 88 9.17 -23.16 -11.60
C THR A 88 9.11 -21.92 -12.48
N SER A 89 9.14 -20.74 -11.86
CA SER A 89 9.24 -19.44 -12.52
C SER A 89 10.16 -18.50 -11.74
N THR A 90 10.50 -17.36 -12.33
CA THR A 90 11.35 -16.35 -11.69
C THR A 90 10.48 -15.44 -10.82
N GLY A 91 10.71 -15.44 -9.51
CA GLY A 91 10.10 -14.52 -8.54
C GLY A 91 10.97 -13.30 -8.26
N ASN A 92 10.76 -12.68 -7.09
CA ASN A 92 11.57 -11.57 -6.63
C ASN A 92 13.06 -11.96 -6.54
N PHE A 93 13.92 -10.98 -6.78
CA PHE A 93 15.37 -11.07 -6.74
C PHE A 93 15.96 -12.14 -7.67
N GLY A 94 15.26 -12.46 -8.75
CA GLY A 94 15.69 -13.46 -9.72
C GLY A 94 15.62 -14.89 -9.20
N ALA A 95 14.97 -15.11 -8.05
CA ALA A 95 14.87 -16.44 -7.44
C ALA A 95 13.99 -17.37 -8.28
N ALA A 96 14.47 -18.59 -8.55
CA ALA A 96 13.65 -19.65 -9.11
C ALA A 96 12.73 -20.22 -8.00
N VAL A 97 11.43 -20.06 -8.16
CA VAL A 97 10.41 -20.47 -7.18
C VAL A 97 9.37 -21.38 -7.82
N ASP A 98 8.66 -22.16 -7.01
CA ASP A 98 7.52 -22.96 -7.48
C ASP A 98 6.44 -22.05 -8.09
N SER A 99 5.92 -22.42 -9.27
CA SER A 99 4.96 -21.57 -9.99
C SER A 99 3.60 -21.43 -9.28
N LYS A 100 3.22 -22.39 -8.44
CA LYS A 100 1.99 -22.30 -7.63
C LYS A 100 2.17 -21.31 -6.51
N GLU A 101 3.32 -21.35 -5.83
CA GLU A 101 3.67 -20.35 -4.80
C GLU A 101 3.71 -18.95 -5.40
N LEU A 102 4.30 -18.78 -6.59
CA LEU A 102 4.33 -17.50 -7.29
C LEU A 102 2.91 -17.03 -7.68
N ALA A 103 2.07 -17.92 -8.22
CA ALA A 103 0.68 -17.58 -8.55
C ALA A 103 -0.10 -17.14 -7.29
N VAL A 104 0.05 -17.85 -6.17
CA VAL A 104 -0.57 -17.45 -4.88
C VAL A 104 -0.07 -16.10 -4.42
N ALA A 105 1.24 -15.85 -4.51
CA ALA A 105 1.83 -14.60 -4.06
C ALA A 105 1.45 -13.40 -4.96
N GLN A 106 1.28 -13.61 -6.27
CA GLN A 106 0.70 -12.61 -7.18
C GLN A 106 -0.78 -12.32 -6.86
N ALA A 107 -1.58 -13.36 -6.60
CA ALA A 107 -2.98 -13.21 -6.18
C ALA A 107 -3.09 -12.40 -4.88
N ARG A 108 -2.27 -12.74 -3.87
CA ARG A 108 -2.18 -12.02 -2.59
C ARG A 108 -1.72 -10.59 -2.77
N THR A 109 -0.71 -10.34 -3.59
CA THR A 109 -0.22 -8.98 -3.86
C THR A 109 -1.34 -8.10 -4.39
N ALA A 110 -2.07 -8.56 -5.41
CA ALA A 110 -3.20 -7.80 -5.94
C ALA A 110 -4.33 -7.62 -4.91
N ALA A 111 -4.65 -8.68 -4.16
CA ALA A 111 -5.66 -8.66 -3.10
C ALA A 111 -5.30 -7.69 -1.96
N PHE A 112 -4.02 -7.59 -1.58
CA PHE A 112 -3.58 -6.81 -0.42
C PHE A 112 -3.45 -5.32 -0.71
N PHE A 113 -2.93 -4.96 -1.90
CA PHE A 113 -2.65 -3.57 -2.28
C PHE A 113 -3.86 -2.78 -2.72
N SER A 114 -4.86 -3.45 -3.29
CA SER A 114 -6.05 -2.76 -3.77
C SER A 114 -6.90 -2.20 -2.63
N ASN A 115 -7.67 -1.17 -2.98
CA ASN A 115 -8.70 -0.53 -2.16
C ASN A 115 -10.01 -0.48 -2.97
N ASP A 116 -11.11 -0.14 -2.32
CA ASP A 116 -12.44 -0.15 -2.93
C ASP A 116 -12.59 0.83 -4.11
N GLN A 117 -11.74 1.88 -4.21
CA GLN A 117 -11.91 2.93 -5.21
C GLN A 117 -10.96 2.84 -6.41
N ALA A 118 -9.82 2.17 -6.28
CA ALA A 118 -8.81 2.09 -7.33
C ALA A 118 -8.18 0.70 -7.40
N PRO A 119 -8.35 -0.04 -8.52
CA PRO A 119 -7.70 -1.33 -8.71
C PRO A 119 -6.19 -1.15 -8.90
N LEU A 120 -5.39 -1.85 -8.10
CA LEU A 120 -3.93 -1.88 -8.19
C LEU A 120 -3.48 -3.32 -8.45
N SER A 121 -2.70 -3.53 -9.51
CA SER A 121 -2.16 -4.84 -9.88
C SER A 121 -0.75 -5.02 -9.33
N THR A 122 -0.21 -6.23 -9.48
CA THR A 122 1.23 -6.50 -9.28
C THR A 122 2.15 -5.56 -10.10
N ARG A 123 1.74 -5.17 -11.31
CA ARG A 123 2.47 -4.18 -12.13
C ARG A 123 2.44 -2.78 -11.50
N THR A 124 1.29 -2.38 -10.95
CA THR A 124 1.18 -1.10 -10.21
C THR A 124 2.15 -1.07 -9.04
N VAL A 125 2.20 -2.15 -8.25
CA VAL A 125 3.10 -2.27 -7.09
C VAL A 125 4.57 -2.21 -7.52
N ARG A 126 4.96 -2.97 -8.55
CA ARG A 126 6.33 -2.93 -9.10
C ARG A 126 6.73 -1.54 -9.57
N PHE A 127 5.81 -0.80 -10.18
CA PHE A 127 6.08 0.53 -10.73
C PHE A 127 6.43 1.57 -9.65
N ILE A 128 5.98 1.36 -8.40
CA ILE A 128 6.24 2.26 -7.26
C ILE A 128 7.25 1.71 -6.25
N SER A 129 7.89 0.55 -6.53
CA SER A 129 8.83 -0.12 -5.60
C SER A 129 10.31 -0.11 -6.06
N GLY A 130 10.60 0.59 -7.16
CA GLY A 130 11.92 0.62 -7.76
C GLY A 130 12.89 1.64 -7.15
N ILE A 131 14.16 1.56 -7.57
CA ILE A 131 15.22 2.52 -7.21
C ILE A 131 15.05 3.89 -7.86
N HIS A 132 14.16 3.97 -8.85
CA HIS A 132 13.73 5.20 -9.52
C HIS A 132 12.21 5.21 -9.71
N PHE A 133 11.62 6.40 -9.66
CA PHE A 133 10.24 6.68 -9.99
C PHE A 133 10.14 7.94 -10.87
N PRO A 134 9.70 7.81 -12.13
CA PRO A 134 9.25 6.57 -12.77
C PRO A 134 10.44 5.62 -13.08
N PRO A 135 10.22 4.30 -13.15
CA PRO A 135 11.27 3.34 -13.46
C PRO A 135 12.00 3.64 -14.78
N GLY A 136 13.33 3.46 -14.80
CA GLY A 136 14.16 3.64 -16.00
C GLY A 136 14.56 5.09 -16.29
N VAL A 137 14.12 6.07 -15.48
CA VAL A 137 14.58 7.46 -15.60
C VAL A 137 15.79 7.69 -14.70
N THR A 138 16.94 7.93 -15.33
CA THR A 138 18.20 8.27 -14.65
C THR A 138 18.04 9.55 -13.82
N ASN A 139 18.65 9.55 -12.64
CA ASN A 139 18.67 10.61 -11.64
C ASN A 139 17.27 11.00 -11.12
N ALA A 140 16.33 10.05 -11.13
CA ALA A 140 15.01 10.22 -10.52
C ALA A 140 14.99 9.71 -9.07
N PRO A 141 14.16 10.29 -8.18
CA PRO A 141 13.96 9.77 -6.82
C PRO A 141 13.54 8.30 -6.84
N ASN A 142 13.81 7.54 -5.77
CA ASN A 142 13.30 6.18 -5.65
C ASN A 142 11.77 6.13 -5.55
N GLY A 143 11.20 4.96 -5.87
CA GLY A 143 9.79 4.68 -5.62
C GLY A 143 9.46 4.70 -4.13
N ASP A 144 8.25 5.15 -3.81
CA ASP A 144 7.76 5.29 -2.45
C ASP A 144 7.83 3.98 -1.64
N LEU A 145 7.67 2.83 -2.31
CA LEU A 145 7.63 1.50 -1.70
C LEU A 145 8.88 0.67 -1.99
N TYR A 146 10.05 1.28 -2.10
CA TYR A 146 11.29 0.52 -2.21
C TYR A 146 11.42 -0.48 -1.05
N GLY A 147 11.69 -1.75 -1.37
CA GLY A 147 11.84 -2.85 -0.41
C GLY A 147 10.52 -3.49 0.02
N ILE A 148 9.40 -3.19 -0.63
CA ILE A 148 8.10 -3.78 -0.32
C ILE A 148 8.07 -5.31 -0.44
N GLU A 149 8.96 -5.87 -1.28
CA GLU A 149 9.14 -7.31 -1.48
C GLU A 149 9.45 -8.05 -0.17
N ASP A 150 10.02 -7.36 0.81
CA ASP A 150 10.47 -7.92 2.09
C ASP A 150 9.37 -7.90 3.18
N SER A 151 8.14 -7.51 2.80
CA SER A 151 6.97 -7.54 3.67
C SER A 151 6.04 -8.74 3.37
N ASN A 152 5.15 -9.04 4.31
CA ASN A 152 4.09 -10.05 4.18
C ASN A 152 4.62 -11.46 3.86
N ARG A 153 5.82 -11.80 4.34
CA ARG A 153 6.48 -13.11 4.12
C ARG A 153 5.96 -14.22 5.03
N GLY A 154 4.84 -14.02 5.72
CA GLY A 154 4.20 -15.04 6.57
C GLY A 154 4.78 -15.15 7.98
N CYS A 155 5.43 -14.09 8.46
CA CYS A 155 5.92 -13.97 9.84
C CYS A 155 4.75 -13.93 10.84
N GLN A 156 4.96 -14.45 12.04
CA GLN A 156 3.96 -14.34 13.11
C GLN A 156 4.01 -12.93 13.71
N LEU A 157 2.85 -12.29 13.84
CA LEU A 157 2.78 -11.01 14.53
C LEU A 157 2.85 -11.15 16.05
N ASN A 158 2.53 -12.34 16.59
CA ASN A 158 2.47 -12.60 18.04
C ASN A 158 1.62 -11.56 18.80
N ALA A 159 0.59 -11.05 18.13
CA ALA A 159 -0.36 -10.12 18.71
C ALA A 159 -1.45 -10.88 19.49
N ALA A 160 -1.84 -10.34 20.64
CA ALA A 160 -3.03 -10.80 21.36
C ALA A 160 -4.29 -10.26 20.67
N PHE A 161 -4.69 -10.89 19.58
CA PHE A 161 -5.87 -10.49 18.82
C PHE A 161 -7.16 -10.59 19.65
N LEU A 162 -8.05 -9.63 19.44
CA LEU A 162 -9.40 -9.65 20.00
C LEU A 162 -10.22 -10.82 19.39
N PRO A 163 -11.25 -11.33 20.09
CA PRO A 163 -12.08 -12.41 19.58
C PRO A 163 -12.62 -12.13 18.17
N GLY A 164 -12.34 -13.04 17.22
CA GLY A 164 -12.76 -12.91 15.82
C GLY A 164 -11.96 -11.89 14.99
N LYS A 165 -10.86 -11.34 15.52
CA LYS A 165 -9.98 -10.38 14.84
C LYS A 165 -8.63 -10.95 14.45
N ASN A 166 -8.52 -12.28 14.41
CA ASN A 166 -7.29 -12.96 14.02
C ASN A 166 -6.92 -12.60 12.57
N VAL A 167 -5.62 -12.42 12.35
CA VAL A 167 -5.04 -12.22 11.02
C VAL A 167 -4.10 -13.39 10.76
N ASP A 168 -4.44 -14.19 9.77
CA ASP A 168 -3.61 -15.33 9.38
C ASP A 168 -2.39 -14.85 8.58
N PRO A 169 -1.18 -15.34 8.89
CA PRO A 169 0.00 -14.97 8.13
C PRO A 169 -0.02 -15.60 6.74
N ALA A 170 0.45 -14.83 5.76
CA ALA A 170 0.58 -15.26 4.36
C ALA A 170 1.73 -16.27 4.16
N ARG A 171 1.59 -17.48 4.71
CA ARG A 171 2.55 -18.60 4.59
C ARG A 171 2.49 -19.30 3.23
N SER A 172 3.44 -20.22 2.98
CA SER A 172 3.42 -21.13 1.83
C SER A 172 2.13 -21.94 1.73
N ILE A 173 1.87 -22.56 0.58
CA ILE A 173 0.64 -23.32 0.29
C ILE A 173 0.40 -24.44 1.32
N ASP A 174 1.47 -25.11 1.77
CA ASP A 174 1.40 -26.16 2.80
C ASP A 174 1.29 -25.62 4.24
N GLY A 175 1.45 -24.32 4.43
CA GLY A 175 1.44 -23.64 5.73
C GLY A 175 2.68 -23.90 6.60
N LEU A 176 3.69 -24.63 6.11
CA LEU A 176 4.84 -25.05 6.90
C LEU A 176 6.01 -24.05 6.85
N SER A 177 6.11 -23.28 5.77
CA SER A 177 7.19 -22.33 5.54
C SER A 177 6.69 -20.89 5.38
N LEU A 178 7.63 -19.97 5.23
CA LEU A 178 7.34 -18.58 4.93
C LEU A 178 6.79 -18.45 3.50
N GLY A 179 5.95 -17.44 3.28
CA GLY A 179 5.49 -17.10 1.94
C GLY A 179 6.53 -16.28 1.17
N LEU A 180 6.31 -16.13 -0.13
CA LEU A 180 7.20 -15.34 -1.00
C LEU A 180 7.12 -13.82 -0.77
N GLY A 181 6.22 -13.35 0.10
CA GLY A 181 5.99 -11.92 0.34
C GLY A 181 5.19 -11.24 -0.79
N ILE A 182 5.35 -9.92 -0.87
CA ILE A 182 4.77 -9.12 -1.96
C ILE A 182 5.58 -9.33 -3.23
N ILE A 183 4.91 -9.70 -4.32
CA ILE A 183 5.55 -10.00 -5.60
C ILE A 183 5.54 -8.78 -6.50
N THR A 184 6.73 -8.37 -6.91
CA THR A 184 6.93 -7.30 -7.90
C THR A 184 7.66 -7.81 -9.13
N GLY A 185 8.52 -8.83 -8.98
CA GLY A 185 9.43 -9.31 -10.01
C GLY A 185 10.71 -8.49 -10.13
N LYS A 186 11.05 -7.70 -9.12
CA LYS A 186 12.35 -7.02 -8.99
C LYS A 186 13.49 -8.01 -9.26
N ALA A 187 14.42 -7.69 -10.16
CA ALA A 187 15.40 -8.66 -10.65
C ALA A 187 16.50 -9.03 -9.65
N ASN A 188 16.91 -8.08 -8.80
CA ASN A 188 17.94 -8.25 -7.76
C ASN A 188 17.87 -7.10 -6.76
N THR A 189 18.67 -7.16 -5.70
CA THR A 189 18.70 -6.15 -4.63
C THR A 189 19.20 -4.79 -5.09
N SER A 190 19.95 -4.72 -6.20
CA SER A 190 20.36 -3.46 -6.82
C SER A 190 19.32 -2.91 -7.81
N ASP A 191 18.19 -3.62 -8.01
CA ASP A 191 17.14 -3.30 -8.97
C ASP A 191 17.66 -2.97 -10.39
N SER A 192 18.61 -3.77 -10.88
CA SER A 192 19.35 -3.46 -12.12
C SER A 192 18.53 -3.52 -13.41
N ASP A 193 17.30 -4.04 -13.35
CA ASP A 193 16.39 -4.11 -14.48
C ASP A 193 15.05 -3.42 -14.13
N PRO A 194 14.84 -2.17 -14.56
CA PRO A 194 13.60 -1.44 -14.30
C PRO A 194 12.38 -2.01 -15.04
N ALA A 195 12.58 -2.88 -16.04
CA ALA A 195 11.51 -3.53 -16.77
C ALA A 195 11.09 -4.88 -16.16
N ALA A 196 11.90 -5.47 -15.28
CA ALA A 196 11.58 -6.73 -14.61
C ALA A 196 10.29 -6.61 -13.80
N VAL A 197 9.34 -7.50 -14.08
CA VAL A 197 8.01 -7.49 -13.45
C VAL A 197 7.40 -8.89 -13.46
N ASN A 198 6.66 -9.23 -12.41
CA ASN A 198 5.76 -10.39 -12.37
C ASN A 198 4.29 -9.92 -12.47
N PRO A 199 3.75 -9.64 -13.67
CA PRO A 199 2.51 -8.86 -13.86
C PRO A 199 1.22 -9.67 -13.75
N GLY A 200 1.30 -10.98 -13.50
CA GLY A 200 0.18 -11.91 -13.48
C GLY A 200 -0.78 -11.79 -12.29
N GLY A 201 -0.72 -10.73 -11.49
CA GLY A 201 -1.63 -10.52 -10.35
C GLY A 201 -2.61 -9.36 -10.59
N VAL A 202 -3.92 -9.66 -10.57
CA VAL A 202 -5.03 -8.70 -10.80
C VAL A 202 -6.06 -8.78 -9.67
N PRO A 203 -6.53 -7.65 -9.13
CA PRO A 203 -7.48 -7.64 -8.02
C PRO A 203 -8.88 -8.03 -8.46
N LEU A 204 -9.67 -8.56 -7.52
CA LEU A 204 -11.06 -8.95 -7.73
C LEU A 204 -11.98 -8.02 -6.91
N PHE A 205 -12.99 -7.48 -7.56
CA PHE A 205 -13.96 -6.54 -7.01
C PHE A 205 -15.37 -7.11 -7.09
N LYS A 206 -16.18 -6.86 -6.06
CA LYS A 206 -17.59 -7.22 -6.03
C LYS A 206 -18.38 -6.10 -5.36
N ASN A 207 -19.39 -5.61 -6.05
CA ASN A 207 -20.24 -4.51 -5.57
C ASN A 207 -19.46 -3.25 -5.15
N GLY A 208 -18.36 -2.93 -5.85
CA GLY A 208 -17.52 -1.78 -5.53
C GLY A 208 -16.53 -2.01 -4.38
N HIS A 209 -16.40 -3.24 -3.88
CA HIS A 209 -15.42 -3.59 -2.84
C HIS A 209 -14.36 -4.53 -3.38
N VAL A 210 -13.11 -4.36 -2.96
CA VAL A 210 -12.07 -5.36 -3.22
C VAL A 210 -12.30 -6.60 -2.34
N VAL A 211 -12.42 -7.77 -2.98
CA VAL A 211 -12.77 -9.04 -2.32
C VAL A 211 -11.73 -10.14 -2.49
N GLY A 212 -10.67 -9.88 -3.26
CA GLY A 212 -9.58 -10.82 -3.46
C GLY A 212 -8.66 -10.45 -4.61
N GLY A 213 -7.96 -11.45 -5.13
CA GLY A 213 -7.07 -11.32 -6.28
C GLY A 213 -6.90 -12.65 -7.00
N VAL A 214 -6.62 -12.57 -8.30
CA VAL A 214 -6.20 -13.71 -9.13
C VAL A 214 -4.74 -13.54 -9.49
N GLY A 215 -3.99 -14.64 -9.45
CA GLY A 215 -2.60 -14.74 -9.84
C GLY A 215 -2.42 -15.82 -10.89
N VAL A 216 -1.71 -15.52 -11.98
CA VAL A 216 -1.45 -16.46 -13.07
C VAL A 216 0.04 -16.50 -13.39
N VAL A 217 0.56 -17.71 -13.60
CA VAL A 217 1.94 -17.95 -14.04
C VAL A 217 1.92 -18.82 -15.29
N THR A 218 2.58 -18.35 -16.35
CA THR A 218 2.87 -19.10 -17.57
C THR A 218 4.36 -18.96 -17.92
N ALA A 219 4.80 -19.52 -19.05
CA ALA A 219 6.16 -19.29 -19.56
C ALA A 219 6.41 -17.84 -20.07
N SER A 220 5.36 -17.02 -20.21
CA SER A 220 5.42 -15.62 -20.67
C SER A 220 4.75 -14.69 -19.66
N SER A 221 5.40 -13.57 -19.34
CA SER A 221 4.82 -12.53 -18.47
C SER A 221 3.54 -11.94 -19.07
N ASP A 222 3.52 -11.71 -20.38
CA ASP A 222 2.38 -11.10 -21.08
C ASP A 222 1.18 -12.05 -21.12
N ALA A 223 1.43 -13.34 -21.38
CA ALA A 223 0.39 -14.36 -21.29
C ALA A 223 -0.15 -14.51 -19.86
N SER A 224 0.73 -14.38 -18.85
CA SER A 224 0.34 -14.40 -17.43
C SER A 224 -0.55 -13.20 -17.07
N GLU A 225 -0.16 -12.00 -17.46
CA GLU A 225 -0.95 -10.77 -17.24
C GLU A 225 -2.32 -10.83 -17.93
N PHE A 226 -2.35 -11.23 -19.20
CA PHE A 226 -3.59 -11.32 -19.95
C PHE A 226 -4.57 -12.36 -19.37
N ALA A 227 -4.06 -13.53 -18.99
CA ALA A 227 -4.90 -14.57 -18.40
C ALA A 227 -5.46 -14.16 -17.03
N ALA A 228 -4.66 -13.48 -16.19
CA ALA A 228 -5.13 -12.92 -14.93
C ALA A 228 -6.19 -11.83 -15.15
N PHE A 229 -5.94 -10.90 -16.09
CA PHE A 229 -6.89 -9.86 -16.47
C PHE A 229 -8.19 -10.45 -17.00
N SER A 230 -8.12 -11.48 -17.84
CA SER A 230 -9.28 -12.19 -18.38
C SER A 230 -10.06 -12.90 -17.26
N GLY A 231 -9.36 -13.56 -16.33
CA GLY A 231 -9.98 -14.20 -15.17
C GLY A 231 -10.80 -13.24 -14.32
N ALA A 232 -10.28 -12.02 -14.08
CA ALA A 232 -11.00 -10.99 -13.32
C ALA A 232 -12.13 -10.33 -14.13
N SER A 233 -11.83 -9.81 -15.33
CA SER A 233 -12.75 -9.02 -16.15
C SER A 233 -13.92 -9.84 -16.71
N GLN A 234 -13.66 -11.03 -17.26
CA GLN A 234 -14.72 -11.88 -17.85
C GLN A 234 -15.62 -12.52 -16.78
N SER A 235 -15.19 -12.51 -15.51
CA SER A 235 -16.01 -12.94 -14.37
C SER A 235 -16.90 -11.83 -13.81
N GLY A 236 -16.82 -10.61 -14.38
CA GLY A 236 -17.52 -9.44 -13.84
C GLY A 236 -16.97 -8.98 -12.48
N LEU A 237 -15.75 -9.38 -12.14
CA LEU A 237 -15.10 -9.09 -10.86
C LEU A 237 -13.96 -8.08 -11.01
N LEU A 238 -14.04 -7.21 -12.01
CA LEU A 238 -13.13 -6.09 -12.19
C LEU A 238 -13.96 -4.88 -12.62
N PRO A 239 -13.80 -3.71 -11.99
CA PRO A 239 -14.56 -2.54 -12.38
C PRO A 239 -14.21 -2.14 -13.81
N ASP A 240 -15.22 -1.72 -14.57
CA ASP A 240 -14.98 -1.09 -15.87
C ASP A 240 -14.22 0.23 -15.62
N PRO A 241 -13.15 0.53 -16.37
CA PRO A 241 -12.47 1.83 -16.26
C PRO A 241 -13.41 3.04 -16.33
N SER A 242 -14.53 2.96 -17.06
CA SER A 242 -15.54 4.02 -17.11
C SER A 242 -16.31 4.23 -15.80
N GLN A 243 -16.27 3.26 -14.89
CA GLN A 243 -16.90 3.33 -13.57
C GLN A 243 -15.97 3.91 -12.50
N LEU A 244 -14.67 4.04 -12.80
CA LEU A 244 -13.71 4.61 -11.86
C LEU A 244 -13.94 6.13 -11.72
N PRO A 245 -13.93 6.68 -10.49
CA PRO A 245 -14.07 8.12 -10.32
C PRO A 245 -12.96 8.89 -11.06
N PRO A 246 -13.24 10.07 -11.63
CA PRO A 246 -12.22 10.88 -12.29
C PRO A 246 -10.99 11.11 -11.40
N PRO A 247 -9.75 11.03 -11.95
CA PRO A 247 -9.43 10.92 -13.38
C PRO A 247 -9.45 9.49 -13.96
N GLY A 248 -9.95 8.49 -13.24
CA GLY A 248 -10.02 7.10 -13.70
C GLY A 248 -8.70 6.32 -13.61
N VAL A 249 -7.65 6.98 -13.10
CA VAL A 249 -6.32 6.38 -12.89
C VAL A 249 -5.66 7.04 -11.68
N VAL A 250 -4.90 6.28 -10.90
CA VAL A 250 -4.09 6.84 -9.81
C VAL A 250 -2.92 7.63 -10.39
N ILE A 251 -2.67 8.83 -9.85
CA ILE A 251 -1.58 9.70 -10.27
C ILE A 251 -0.72 10.05 -9.06
N ILE A 252 0.56 9.67 -9.11
CA ILE A 252 1.56 9.99 -8.07
C ILE A 252 2.62 10.88 -8.69
N GLY A 253 2.91 12.02 -8.07
CA GLY A 253 3.94 12.95 -8.57
C GLY A 253 3.70 13.47 -10.00
N GLY A 254 2.44 13.44 -10.48
CA GLY A 254 2.10 13.79 -11.86
C GLY A 254 2.21 12.63 -12.87
N ILE A 255 2.53 11.42 -12.40
CA ILE A 255 2.70 10.22 -13.23
C ILE A 255 1.52 9.28 -13.00
N SER A 256 0.82 8.92 -14.07
CA SER A 256 -0.23 7.90 -14.04
C SER A 256 0.37 6.53 -13.77
N LEU A 257 -0.16 5.82 -12.78
CA LEU A 257 0.30 4.48 -12.48
C LEU A 257 -0.25 3.48 -13.51
N PRO A 258 0.57 2.53 -13.99
CA PRO A 258 0.07 1.45 -14.83
C PRO A 258 -0.80 0.49 -14.02
N PHE A 259 -1.81 -0.08 -14.65
CA PHE A 259 -2.61 -1.16 -14.09
C PHE A 259 -2.24 -2.49 -14.75
N VAL A 260 -2.76 -2.79 -15.95
CA VAL A 260 -2.32 -3.94 -16.76
C VAL A 260 -1.91 -3.44 -18.14
N ASN A 261 -0.87 -4.04 -18.73
CA ASN A 261 -0.44 -3.69 -20.09
C ASN A 261 -1.06 -4.63 -21.12
N GLN A 262 -1.12 -5.93 -20.83
CA GLN A 262 -1.66 -6.92 -21.75
C GLN A 262 -3.17 -7.17 -21.51
N THR A 263 -4.02 -6.42 -22.22
CA THR A 263 -5.50 -6.58 -22.17
C THR A 263 -6.09 -7.34 -23.36
N THR A 264 -5.24 -7.77 -24.29
CA THR A 264 -5.61 -8.58 -25.47
C THR A 264 -4.77 -9.86 -25.53
N PRO A 265 -5.22 -10.94 -26.18
CA PRO A 265 -4.42 -12.15 -26.31
C PRO A 265 -3.08 -11.85 -27.01
N PRO A 266 -1.93 -12.37 -26.54
CA PRO A 266 -0.69 -12.26 -27.29
C PRO A 266 -0.82 -12.90 -28.69
N ASN A 267 -0.15 -12.29 -29.68
CA ASN A 267 -0.28 -12.67 -31.08
C ASN A 267 -0.01 -14.18 -31.32
N GLY A 268 -0.88 -14.82 -32.10
CA GLY A 268 -0.73 -16.23 -32.48
C GLY A 268 -1.21 -17.23 -31.43
N ILE A 269 -1.75 -16.78 -30.30
CA ILE A 269 -2.31 -17.65 -29.26
C ILE A 269 -3.84 -17.65 -29.35
N GLY A 270 -4.41 -18.82 -29.58
CA GLY A 270 -5.86 -19.03 -29.57
C GLY A 270 -6.44 -19.22 -28.16
N PRO A 271 -7.76 -19.32 -28.01
CA PRO A 271 -8.40 -19.58 -26.73
C PRO A 271 -8.04 -20.96 -26.18
N GLY A 272 -7.91 -21.05 -24.85
CA GLY A 272 -7.59 -22.27 -24.12
C GLY A 272 -8.82 -23.11 -23.78
N THR A 273 -8.61 -24.07 -22.88
CA THR A 273 -9.67 -24.93 -22.34
C THR A 273 -9.58 -24.98 -20.81
N THR A 274 -10.59 -25.54 -20.15
CA THR A 274 -10.56 -25.80 -18.71
C THR A 274 -9.99 -27.18 -18.36
N ALA A 275 -9.31 -27.84 -19.30
CA ALA A 275 -8.66 -29.12 -19.04
C ALA A 275 -7.44 -28.93 -18.12
N GLY A 276 -7.51 -29.45 -16.91
CA GLY A 276 -6.45 -29.37 -15.91
C GLY A 276 -6.90 -29.96 -14.58
N ALA A 277 -6.13 -29.69 -13.52
CA ALA A 277 -6.38 -30.23 -12.19
C ALA A 277 -6.26 -29.15 -11.12
N TYR A 278 -7.10 -29.24 -10.10
CA TYR A 278 -7.00 -28.43 -8.90
C TYR A 278 -6.08 -29.10 -7.88
N SER A 279 -5.07 -28.36 -7.39
CA SER A 279 -4.34 -28.72 -6.18
C SER A 279 -5.13 -28.27 -4.93
N ILE A 280 -5.88 -27.17 -5.05
CA ILE A 280 -6.87 -26.71 -4.08
C ILE A 280 -8.12 -26.35 -4.90
N GLY A 281 -9.25 -26.99 -4.60
CA GLY A 281 -10.51 -26.73 -5.31
C GLY A 281 -11.16 -25.41 -4.89
N PRO A 282 -12.06 -24.83 -5.71
CA PRO A 282 -12.75 -23.58 -5.41
C PRO A 282 -13.52 -23.64 -4.09
N VAL A 283 -13.23 -22.71 -3.18
CA VAL A 283 -13.95 -22.53 -1.91
C VAL A 283 -14.37 -21.09 -1.72
N ALA A 284 -15.39 -20.85 -0.89
CA ALA A 284 -15.80 -19.50 -0.53
C ALA A 284 -14.74 -18.79 0.34
N GLY A 285 -14.60 -17.50 0.12
CA GLY A 285 -13.66 -16.64 0.85
C GLY A 285 -14.24 -16.03 2.11
N THR A 286 -13.40 -15.21 2.74
CA THR A 286 -13.70 -14.41 3.93
C THR A 286 -13.30 -12.95 3.70
N LEU A 287 -13.67 -12.07 4.62
CA LEU A 287 -13.21 -10.68 4.65
C LEU A 287 -12.22 -10.51 5.80
N PRO A 288 -11.18 -9.66 5.63
CA PRO A 288 -10.26 -9.36 6.71
C PRO A 288 -10.98 -8.63 7.85
N PRO A 289 -10.50 -8.76 9.09
CA PRO A 289 -11.05 -7.98 10.20
C PRO A 289 -10.73 -6.49 10.04
N GLU A 290 -11.59 -5.64 10.60
CA GLU A 290 -11.44 -4.17 10.63
C GLU A 290 -11.68 -3.63 12.05
N GLY A 291 -11.32 -2.37 12.30
CA GLY A 291 -11.34 -1.73 13.60
C GLY A 291 -10.16 -2.16 14.47
N ASP A 292 -10.37 -2.20 15.78
CA ASP A 292 -9.37 -2.72 16.72
C ASP A 292 -9.19 -4.22 16.50
N LEU A 293 -7.96 -4.61 16.17
CA LEU A 293 -7.54 -5.99 16.00
C LEU A 293 -6.90 -6.54 17.27
N ALA A 294 -6.12 -5.72 17.97
CA ALA A 294 -5.49 -6.04 19.25
C ALA A 294 -5.43 -4.79 20.14
N GLY A 295 -5.43 -5.00 21.46
CA GLY A 295 -5.36 -3.91 22.43
C GLY A 295 -6.57 -2.97 22.38
N PRO A 296 -6.45 -1.75 22.96
CA PRO A 296 -5.26 -1.23 23.65
C PRO A 296 -4.98 -1.99 24.95
N THR A 297 -3.72 -2.32 25.22
CA THR A 297 -3.26 -2.99 26.46
C THR A 297 -2.05 -2.26 27.00
N ALA A 298 -2.02 -1.94 28.30
CA ALA A 298 -0.89 -1.22 28.90
C ALA A 298 0.43 -1.99 28.70
N GLY A 299 1.47 -1.26 28.31
CA GLY A 299 2.82 -1.79 28.16
C GLY A 299 3.56 -1.86 29.49
N ALA A 300 4.51 -2.78 29.59
CA ALA A 300 5.42 -2.90 30.72
C ALA A 300 6.39 -1.71 30.81
N SER A 301 6.69 -1.04 29.69
CA SER A 301 7.70 0.03 29.61
C SER A 301 7.14 1.46 29.76
N GLY A 302 5.91 1.62 30.26
CA GLY A 302 5.39 2.93 30.72
C GLY A 302 4.35 3.60 29.81
N LEU A 303 3.95 2.97 28.71
CA LEU A 303 2.76 3.34 27.94
C LEU A 303 1.50 2.78 28.62
N THR A 304 0.61 3.65 29.06
CA THR A 304 -0.67 3.22 29.64
C THR A 304 -1.67 2.84 28.56
N GLN A 305 -2.73 2.10 28.92
CA GLN A 305 -3.83 1.81 28.00
C GLN A 305 -4.45 3.09 27.40
N ALA A 306 -4.55 4.15 28.20
CA ALA A 306 -5.05 5.45 27.76
C ALA A 306 -4.09 6.16 26.78
N ASP A 307 -2.78 6.04 27.00
CA ASP A 307 -1.76 6.56 26.06
C ASP A 307 -1.93 5.90 24.68
N ILE A 308 -2.05 4.57 24.64
CA ILE A 308 -2.19 3.80 23.39
C ILE A 308 -3.49 4.14 22.67
N ALA A 309 -4.61 4.20 23.40
CA ALA A 309 -5.89 4.61 22.83
C ALA A 309 -5.82 6.05 22.28
N GLY A 310 -5.13 6.95 22.99
CA GLY A 310 -4.90 8.32 22.55
C GLY A 310 -4.11 8.40 21.25
N ILE A 311 -3.01 7.66 21.15
CA ILE A 311 -2.15 7.57 19.96
C ILE A 311 -2.96 7.09 18.75
N ILE A 312 -3.69 5.98 18.90
CA ILE A 312 -4.51 5.40 17.81
C ILE A 312 -5.60 6.37 17.39
N ASN A 313 -6.36 6.95 18.34
CA ASN A 313 -7.44 7.87 18.03
C ASN A 313 -6.96 9.13 17.31
N GLN A 314 -5.80 9.67 17.69
CA GLN A 314 -5.21 10.83 17.03
C GLN A 314 -4.72 10.52 15.61
N ALA A 315 -4.12 9.34 15.41
CA ALA A 315 -3.74 8.87 14.09
C ALA A 315 -4.97 8.68 13.19
N VAL A 316 -6.03 8.00 13.68
CA VAL A 316 -7.29 7.82 12.94
C VAL A 316 -7.94 9.16 12.58
N ALA A 317 -8.07 10.08 13.55
CA ALA A 317 -8.63 11.40 13.30
C ALA A 317 -7.84 12.20 12.24
N THR A 318 -6.52 12.04 12.22
CA THR A 318 -5.65 12.68 11.21
C THR A 318 -5.81 12.00 9.85
N ALA A 319 -5.92 10.67 9.81
CA ALA A 319 -6.17 9.92 8.58
C ALA A 319 -7.50 10.34 7.94
N ASP A 320 -8.56 10.52 8.72
CA ASP A 320 -9.89 10.91 8.21
C ASP A 320 -9.94 12.31 7.56
N ILE A 321 -8.94 13.16 7.80
CA ILE A 321 -8.81 14.46 7.11
C ILE A 321 -7.69 14.48 6.07
N THR A 322 -6.85 13.46 6.04
CA THR A 322 -5.67 13.42 5.15
C THR A 322 -6.06 12.87 3.78
N ARG A 323 -5.66 13.56 2.72
CA ARG A 323 -5.85 13.17 1.33
C ARG A 323 -5.05 11.91 1.00
N ALA A 324 -5.70 10.91 0.42
CA ALA A 324 -5.10 9.68 -0.06
C ALA A 324 -4.33 9.87 -1.37
N VAL A 325 -3.34 9.02 -1.61
CA VAL A 325 -2.53 9.03 -2.84
C VAL A 325 -3.02 7.98 -3.84
N ILE A 326 -3.37 6.79 -3.36
CA ILE A 326 -3.75 5.64 -4.20
C ILE A 326 -5.26 5.42 -4.35
N ARG A 327 -6.08 6.42 -4.00
CA ARG A 327 -7.55 6.33 -4.05
C ARG A 327 -8.13 7.31 -5.06
N LEU A 328 -9.32 6.95 -5.55
CA LEU A 328 -10.13 7.78 -6.43
C LEU A 328 -11.46 8.16 -5.74
N PRO A 329 -12.06 9.32 -6.07
CA PRO A 329 -11.41 10.46 -6.72
C PRO A 329 -10.28 11.03 -5.82
N PRO A 330 -9.42 11.94 -6.32
CA PRO A 330 -8.31 12.50 -5.54
C PRO A 330 -8.69 13.20 -4.22
N SER A 331 -9.97 13.52 -3.99
CA SER A 331 -10.47 14.06 -2.72
C SER A 331 -10.68 13.01 -1.63
N SER A 332 -10.55 11.71 -1.96
CA SER A 332 -10.69 10.61 -1.01
C SER A 332 -9.71 10.71 0.16
N ARG A 333 -10.15 10.25 1.32
CA ARG A 333 -9.37 10.26 2.56
C ARG A 333 -8.62 8.97 2.74
N THR A 334 -7.48 9.07 3.39
CA THR A 334 -6.63 7.90 3.60
C THR A 334 -7.25 6.93 4.61
N LYS A 335 -6.99 5.64 4.43
CA LYS A 335 -7.31 4.58 5.36
C LYS A 335 -6.02 3.84 5.71
N MET A 336 -5.74 3.81 7.00
CA MET A 336 -4.48 3.37 7.56
C MET A 336 -4.67 2.15 8.47
N THR A 337 -3.60 1.38 8.62
CA THR A 337 -3.39 0.50 9.76
C THR A 337 -2.38 1.15 10.70
N ILE A 338 -2.67 1.13 12.00
CA ILE A 338 -1.92 1.79 13.06
C ILE A 338 -1.52 0.72 14.09
N ALA A 339 -0.23 0.63 14.40
CA ALA A 339 0.31 -0.29 15.38
C ALA A 339 1.15 0.45 16.43
N VAL A 340 0.93 0.12 17.70
CA VAL A 340 1.74 0.58 18.83
C VAL A 340 2.36 -0.65 19.49
N THR A 341 3.67 -0.63 19.68
CA THR A 341 4.41 -1.75 20.29
C THR A 341 5.21 -1.32 21.51
N ASP A 342 5.37 -2.23 22.47
CA ASP A 342 6.27 -2.09 23.61
C ASP A 342 7.74 -2.29 23.19
N LEU A 343 8.70 -2.01 24.07
CA LEU A 343 10.14 -2.10 23.83
C LEU A 343 10.64 -3.50 23.45
N ASP A 344 9.91 -4.55 23.83
CA ASP A 344 10.20 -5.93 23.43
C ASP A 344 9.50 -6.35 22.12
N GLY A 345 8.87 -5.39 21.43
CA GLY A 345 8.12 -5.59 20.20
C GLY A 345 6.70 -6.15 20.39
N THR A 346 6.23 -6.33 21.62
CA THR A 346 4.86 -6.79 21.90
C THR A 346 3.85 -5.79 21.36
N VAL A 347 2.84 -6.25 20.61
CA VAL A 347 1.77 -5.39 20.09
C VAL A 347 0.84 -4.99 21.23
N LEU A 348 0.85 -3.69 21.57
CA LEU A 348 0.01 -3.10 22.61
C LEU A 348 -1.32 -2.57 22.06
N GLY A 349 -1.34 -2.21 20.78
CA GLY A 349 -2.54 -1.80 20.06
C GLY A 349 -2.35 -1.96 18.55
N LEU A 350 -3.37 -2.46 17.86
CA LEU A 350 -3.37 -2.62 16.42
C LEU A 350 -4.77 -2.30 15.90
N HIS A 351 -4.89 -1.23 15.11
CA HIS A 351 -6.15 -0.77 14.55
C HIS A 351 -6.06 -0.71 13.03
N ARG A 352 -7.02 -1.31 12.33
CA ARG A 352 -7.12 -1.26 10.88
C ARG A 352 -8.39 -0.53 10.49
N MET A 353 -8.27 0.65 9.88
CA MET A 353 -9.42 1.39 9.37
C MET A 353 -10.16 0.57 8.30
N ALA A 354 -11.47 0.78 8.18
CA ALA A 354 -12.26 0.16 7.13
C ALA A 354 -11.68 0.50 5.74
N ASP A 355 -11.58 -0.50 4.87
CA ASP A 355 -10.96 -0.39 3.53
C ASP A 355 -9.49 0.08 3.52
N ALA A 356 -8.77 0.07 4.65
CA ALA A 356 -7.32 0.17 4.61
C ALA A 356 -6.74 -0.97 3.74
N THR A 357 -5.50 -0.86 3.27
CA THR A 357 -4.82 -1.97 2.60
C THR A 357 -4.45 -3.08 3.59
N VAL A 358 -4.54 -4.35 3.17
CA VAL A 358 -4.33 -5.50 4.08
C VAL A 358 -2.85 -5.77 4.34
N PHE A 359 -1.98 -5.50 3.36
CA PHE A 359 -0.52 -5.61 3.55
C PHE A 359 -0.02 -4.72 4.71
N SER A 360 -0.76 -3.64 5.00
CA SER A 360 -0.44 -2.65 6.03
C SER A 360 -0.51 -3.20 7.45
N ILE A 361 -1.16 -4.34 7.69
CA ILE A 361 -1.20 -4.96 9.02
C ILE A 361 0.21 -5.40 9.43
N ASP A 362 0.87 -6.17 8.58
CA ASP A 362 2.25 -6.62 8.81
C ASP A 362 3.22 -5.43 8.82
N VAL A 363 3.08 -4.53 7.84
CA VAL A 363 3.96 -3.37 7.69
C VAL A 363 3.87 -2.42 8.89
N ALA A 364 2.68 -2.10 9.40
CA ALA A 364 2.54 -1.19 10.54
C ALA A 364 3.21 -1.77 11.79
N VAL A 365 3.05 -3.08 12.04
CA VAL A 365 3.70 -3.77 13.17
C VAL A 365 5.21 -3.80 13.00
N ALA A 366 5.72 -4.15 11.81
CA ALA A 366 7.17 -4.14 11.55
C ALA A 366 7.76 -2.74 11.73
N LYS A 367 7.11 -1.71 11.17
CA LYS A 367 7.48 -0.30 11.36
C LYS A 367 7.58 0.10 12.85
N ALA A 368 6.60 -0.28 13.65
CA ALA A 368 6.58 0.01 15.09
C ALA A 368 7.73 -0.69 15.84
N ARG A 369 8.08 -1.92 15.46
CA ARG A 369 9.20 -2.68 16.05
C ARG A 369 10.57 -2.16 15.61
N ASN A 370 10.70 -1.83 14.32
CA ASN A 370 11.97 -1.38 13.74
C ASN A 370 12.48 -0.13 14.47
N VAL A 371 11.63 0.87 14.68
CA VAL A 371 12.05 2.13 15.32
C VAL A 371 12.48 1.97 16.78
N ILE A 372 12.09 0.88 17.44
CA ILE A 372 12.55 0.55 18.79
C ILE A 372 13.98 0.02 18.74
N TYR A 373 14.24 -1.00 17.93
CA TYR A 373 15.56 -1.61 17.84
C TYR A 373 16.60 -0.65 17.27
N PHE A 374 16.29 0.01 16.15
CA PHE A 374 17.24 0.87 15.46
C PHE A 374 17.48 2.22 16.16
N SER A 375 16.58 2.65 17.07
CA SER A 375 16.84 3.83 17.92
C SER A 375 17.60 3.49 19.21
N ASN A 376 17.77 2.21 19.51
CA ASN A 376 18.57 1.75 20.64
C ASN A 376 20.04 1.56 20.26
N ALA A 377 20.92 1.58 21.27
CA ALA A 377 22.37 1.43 21.07
C ALA A 377 22.77 0.09 20.41
N ALA A 378 21.96 -0.96 20.53
CA ALA A 378 22.22 -2.25 19.88
C ALA A 378 22.03 -2.19 18.35
N GLY A 379 21.03 -1.44 17.88
CA GLY A 379 20.68 -1.35 16.46
C GLY A 379 21.61 -0.46 15.64
N THR A 380 22.49 0.32 16.26
CA THR A 380 23.43 1.17 15.51
C THR A 380 24.52 0.38 14.77
N SER A 381 24.73 -0.89 15.14
CA SER A 381 25.60 -1.80 14.38
C SER A 381 25.11 -2.04 12.95
N ASP A 382 23.79 -2.00 12.74
CA ASP A 382 23.16 -2.09 11.41
C ASP A 382 23.03 -0.74 10.70
N LEU A 383 23.30 0.37 11.42
CA LEU A 383 23.25 1.73 10.90
C LEU A 383 24.63 2.45 10.97
N PRO A 384 25.65 2.00 10.22
CA PRO A 384 26.97 2.62 10.22
C PRO A 384 26.96 4.14 10.04
N GLY A 385 27.64 4.87 10.94
CA GLY A 385 27.70 6.33 10.91
C GLY A 385 26.58 7.02 11.69
N VAL A 386 25.59 6.28 12.19
CA VAL A 386 24.56 6.81 13.10
C VAL A 386 25.03 6.71 14.56
N PRO A 387 25.11 7.83 15.31
CA PRO A 387 25.46 7.78 16.73
C PRO A 387 24.49 6.95 17.58
N ALA A 388 25.00 6.26 18.60
CA ALA A 388 24.17 5.53 19.56
C ALA A 388 23.16 6.45 20.26
N GLY A 389 21.90 5.99 20.35
CA GLY A 389 20.80 6.75 20.94
C GLY A 389 20.15 7.76 19.99
N THR A 390 20.50 7.75 18.70
CA THR A 390 19.79 8.52 17.68
C THR A 390 18.38 7.97 17.49
N ALA A 391 17.35 8.80 17.59
CA ALA A 391 16.00 8.46 17.20
C ALA A 391 15.90 8.41 15.66
N VAL A 392 15.60 7.23 15.12
CA VAL A 392 15.49 6.98 13.68
C VAL A 392 14.07 6.54 13.31
N THR A 393 13.67 6.76 12.06
CA THR A 393 12.40 6.27 11.51
C THR A 393 12.65 5.29 10.38
N ASN A 394 11.61 4.60 9.91
CA ASN A 394 11.74 3.77 8.69
C ASN A 394 12.04 4.61 7.44
N ARG A 395 11.79 5.93 7.46
CA ARG A 395 12.31 6.85 6.42
C ARG A 395 13.84 6.97 6.50
N THR A 396 14.39 7.11 7.70
CA THR A 396 15.85 7.12 7.93
C THR A 396 16.48 5.82 7.44
N ILE A 397 15.92 4.69 7.90
CA ILE A 397 16.41 3.34 7.58
C ILE A 397 16.37 3.13 6.07
N GLY A 398 15.22 3.38 5.44
CA GLY A 398 15.02 3.26 4.01
C GLY A 398 15.96 4.11 3.18
N PHE A 399 16.20 5.36 3.59
CA PHE A 399 17.07 6.30 2.88
C PHE A 399 18.53 5.83 2.79
N GLY A 400 19.09 5.31 3.89
CA GLY A 400 20.45 4.78 3.88
C GLY A 400 20.56 3.34 3.34
N SER A 401 19.44 2.68 3.07
CA SER A 401 19.37 1.28 2.61
C SER A 401 19.20 1.13 1.10
N GLN A 402 19.37 2.21 0.33
CA GLN A 402 19.25 2.21 -1.12
C GLN A 402 20.57 1.81 -1.81
N PRO A 403 20.54 1.30 -3.05
CA PRO A 403 21.75 1.00 -3.82
C PRO A 403 22.46 2.27 -4.34
N PHE A 404 21.86 3.45 -4.13
CA PHE A 404 22.43 4.77 -4.40
C PHE A 404 22.39 5.64 -3.14
N PHE A 405 23.44 6.42 -2.90
CA PHE A 405 23.51 7.35 -1.78
C PHE A 405 24.13 8.70 -2.17
N PRO A 406 23.36 9.80 -2.11
CA PRO A 406 21.92 9.85 -1.82
C PRO A 406 21.05 9.02 -2.79
N PRO A 407 19.88 8.54 -2.33
CA PRO A 407 18.92 7.83 -3.18
C PRO A 407 18.57 8.60 -4.45
N GLY A 408 18.48 7.86 -5.56
CA GLY A 408 18.07 8.39 -6.86
C GLY A 408 19.14 9.17 -7.61
N ILE A 409 20.40 9.19 -7.16
CA ILE A 409 21.53 9.77 -7.91
C ILE A 409 22.36 8.63 -8.50
N ASP A 410 22.23 8.39 -9.81
CA ASP A 410 22.97 7.35 -10.51
C ASP A 410 24.49 7.57 -10.45
N GLY A 411 25.23 6.46 -10.44
CA GLY A 411 26.69 6.48 -10.35
C GLY A 411 27.24 6.77 -8.96
N SER A 412 26.38 7.05 -7.97
CA SER A 412 26.76 7.02 -6.56
C SER A 412 26.93 5.57 -6.06
N GLY A 413 27.66 5.41 -4.95
CA GLY A 413 27.78 4.12 -4.27
C GLY A 413 26.53 3.76 -3.47
N PRO A 414 26.41 2.52 -2.98
CA PRO A 414 25.32 2.12 -2.10
C PRO A 414 25.32 2.91 -0.80
N GLY A 415 24.13 3.06 -0.21
CA GLY A 415 23.98 3.70 1.08
C GLY A 415 24.63 2.93 2.21
N PRO A 416 24.96 3.63 3.32
CA PRO A 416 25.69 3.06 4.44
C PRO A 416 24.95 1.88 5.11
N PHE A 417 23.63 1.75 4.89
CA PHE A 417 22.78 0.69 5.44
C PHE A 417 22.36 -0.33 4.37
N PHE A 418 22.89 -0.27 3.14
CA PHE A 418 22.49 -1.20 2.08
C PHE A 418 22.71 -2.68 2.46
N ASN A 419 23.70 -2.96 3.32
CA ASN A 419 23.91 -4.30 3.87
C ASN A 419 22.72 -4.77 4.72
N LEU A 420 22.06 -3.89 5.47
CA LEU A 420 20.83 -4.22 6.22
C LEU A 420 19.72 -4.67 5.28
N TYR A 421 19.53 -3.96 4.16
CA TYR A 421 18.56 -4.37 3.12
C TYR A 421 18.88 -5.75 2.56
N THR A 422 20.11 -5.97 2.11
CA THR A 422 20.50 -7.28 1.56
C THR A 422 20.42 -8.41 2.57
N PHE A 423 20.66 -8.12 3.86
CA PHE A 423 20.52 -9.07 4.94
C PHE A 423 19.06 -9.46 5.16
N ASP A 424 18.16 -8.47 5.22
CA ASP A 424 16.73 -8.71 5.44
C ASP A 424 16.10 -9.55 4.31
N VAL A 425 16.51 -9.32 3.05
CA VAL A 425 16.09 -10.13 1.89
C VAL A 425 16.34 -11.62 2.11
N THR A 426 17.47 -12.00 2.71
CA THR A 426 17.83 -13.41 2.95
C THR A 426 17.49 -13.92 4.35
N HIS A 427 17.07 -13.05 5.26
CA HIS A 427 16.72 -13.38 6.65
C HIS A 427 15.32 -12.87 6.99
N PRO A 428 14.28 -13.41 6.31
CA PRO A 428 12.92 -13.00 6.58
C PRO A 428 12.53 -13.21 8.05
N CYS A 429 11.63 -12.36 8.54
CA CYS A 429 11.17 -12.35 9.92
C CYS A 429 12.22 -12.02 10.99
N THR A 430 13.37 -11.49 10.59
CA THR A 430 14.37 -10.92 11.52
C THR A 430 14.22 -9.40 11.60
N GLN A 431 15.00 -8.74 12.46
CA GLN A 431 15.02 -7.28 12.57
C GLN A 431 16.48 -6.83 12.59
N GLY A 432 17.13 -6.91 11.41
CA GLY A 432 18.57 -6.71 11.30
C GLY A 432 19.34 -7.72 12.15
N SER A 433 20.34 -7.23 12.87
CA SER A 433 21.20 -8.00 13.78
C SER A 433 20.60 -8.16 15.19
N GLU A 434 19.32 -7.83 15.40
CA GLU A 434 18.65 -8.07 16.67
C GLU A 434 18.64 -9.59 16.97
N PRO A 435 19.02 -10.03 18.19
CA PRO A 435 18.96 -11.43 18.55
C PRO A 435 17.57 -12.03 18.28
N PRO A 436 17.48 -13.30 17.82
CA PRO A 436 16.20 -13.91 17.49
C PRO A 436 15.19 -13.83 18.63
N GLY A 437 14.01 -13.29 18.33
CA GLY A 437 12.92 -13.12 19.26
C GLY A 437 11.57 -13.46 18.62
N ILE A 438 10.54 -13.63 19.45
CA ILE A 438 9.19 -13.90 18.94
C ILE A 438 8.60 -12.65 18.27
N ASN A 439 8.94 -11.45 18.71
CA ASN A 439 8.37 -10.21 18.19
C ASN A 439 9.19 -9.60 17.05
N GLN A 440 9.50 -10.41 16.03
CA GLN A 440 10.23 -9.97 14.83
C GLN A 440 9.46 -10.40 13.57
N ASN A 441 9.32 -9.47 12.62
CA ASN A 441 8.60 -9.72 11.38
C ASN A 441 9.18 -8.99 10.16
N GLY A 442 10.48 -8.67 10.18
CA GLY A 442 11.17 -8.02 9.06
C GLY A 442 11.45 -6.54 9.28
N VAL A 443 12.26 -5.99 8.38
CA VAL A 443 12.55 -4.55 8.30
C VAL A 443 11.77 -3.90 7.16
N ILE A 444 11.18 -2.74 7.43
CA ILE A 444 10.48 -1.93 6.44
C ILE A 444 11.36 -0.77 5.98
N PHE A 445 11.57 -0.62 4.68
CA PHE A 445 12.49 0.37 4.10
C PHE A 445 11.78 1.61 3.56
N PHE A 446 10.58 1.89 4.05
CA PHE A 446 9.79 3.06 3.64
C PHE A 446 9.08 3.74 4.83
N PRO A 447 8.76 5.05 4.70
CA PRO A 447 8.29 5.93 5.79
C PRO A 447 7.01 5.49 6.49
N GLY A 448 6.70 6.08 7.65
CA GLY A 448 5.47 5.82 8.41
C GLY A 448 5.65 5.36 9.84
N SER A 449 6.72 5.80 10.53
CA SER A 449 6.99 5.33 11.88
C SER A 449 7.77 6.33 12.71
N VAL A 450 7.61 6.26 14.03
CA VAL A 450 8.42 7.02 14.99
C VAL A 450 8.62 6.22 16.28
N PRO A 451 9.81 6.31 16.90
CA PRO A 451 10.01 5.88 18.27
C PRO A 451 9.25 6.81 19.23
N LEU A 452 8.63 6.23 20.27
CA LEU A 452 7.83 6.97 21.25
C LEU A 452 8.65 7.22 22.52
N TYR A 453 8.74 8.48 22.95
CA TYR A 453 9.50 8.91 24.12
C TYR A 453 8.60 9.51 25.20
N LYS A 454 8.88 9.22 26.47
CA LYS A 454 8.23 9.85 27.63
C LYS A 454 9.31 10.37 28.56
N ASN A 455 9.31 11.67 28.83
CA ASN A 455 10.35 12.34 29.63
C ASN A 455 11.79 12.07 29.10
N GLY A 456 11.95 12.03 27.77
CA GLY A 456 13.25 11.77 27.13
C GLY A 456 13.71 10.32 27.14
N VAL A 457 12.90 9.37 27.64
CA VAL A 457 13.19 7.93 27.63
C VAL A 457 12.33 7.24 26.58
N LEU A 458 12.93 6.35 25.79
CA LEU A 458 12.21 5.51 24.81
C LEU A 458 11.25 4.56 25.55
N VAL A 459 9.97 4.54 25.16
CA VAL A 459 8.92 3.73 25.82
C VAL A 459 8.12 2.84 24.87
N GLY A 460 8.40 2.88 23.56
CA GLY A 460 7.74 2.05 22.57
C GLY A 460 7.93 2.57 21.15
N GLY A 461 7.14 2.06 20.22
CA GLY A 461 7.16 2.45 18.81
C GLY A 461 5.76 2.59 18.23
N LEU A 462 5.62 3.51 17.29
CA LEU A 462 4.40 3.70 16.49
C LEU A 462 4.73 3.46 15.02
N GLY A 463 3.92 2.64 14.36
CA GLY A 463 3.96 2.41 12.93
C GLY A 463 2.58 2.62 12.29
N VAL A 464 2.55 3.29 11.14
CA VAL A 464 1.35 3.57 10.34
C VAL A 464 1.61 3.16 8.90
N SER A 465 0.63 2.55 8.25
CA SER A 465 0.71 2.23 6.81
C SER A 465 -0.66 2.21 6.14
N GLY A 466 -0.75 2.75 4.93
CA GLY A 466 -1.95 2.64 4.09
C GLY A 466 -1.77 3.17 2.68
N ASP A 467 -2.03 4.46 2.47
CA ASP A 467 -2.19 5.01 1.10
C ASP A 467 -0.96 5.67 0.49
N GLY A 468 -0.08 6.27 1.27
CA GLY A 468 1.04 7.03 0.73
C GLY A 468 2.06 7.35 1.80
N VAL A 469 3.35 7.30 1.46
CA VAL A 469 4.40 7.31 2.47
C VAL A 469 4.57 8.65 3.20
N ASP A 470 4.30 9.76 2.52
CA ASP A 470 4.28 11.07 3.18
C ASP A 470 3.01 11.21 4.06
N GLN A 471 1.89 10.60 3.67
CA GLN A 471 0.68 10.51 4.49
C GLN A 471 0.90 9.62 5.72
N ASP A 472 1.59 8.48 5.57
CA ASP A 472 1.96 7.60 6.66
C ASP A 472 2.75 8.39 7.72
N ASP A 473 3.77 9.15 7.32
CA ASP A 473 4.53 10.03 8.22
C ASP A 473 3.66 11.11 8.87
N PHE A 474 2.79 11.77 8.11
CA PHE A 474 1.92 12.83 8.62
C PHE A 474 0.96 12.30 9.70
N VAL A 475 0.34 11.15 9.46
CA VAL A 475 -0.55 10.47 10.40
C VAL A 475 0.22 9.96 11.62
N THR A 476 1.41 9.38 11.40
CA THR A 476 2.31 8.91 12.47
C THR A 476 2.69 10.06 13.40
N ASN A 477 3.12 11.19 12.85
CA ASN A 477 3.52 12.36 13.62
C ASN A 477 2.38 12.89 14.49
N ALA A 478 1.16 12.91 13.97
CA ALA A 478 0.00 13.34 14.73
C ALA A 478 -0.36 12.34 15.85
N GLY A 479 -0.25 11.03 15.58
CA GLY A 479 -0.46 9.99 16.59
C GLY A 479 0.53 10.05 17.75
N ALA A 480 1.79 10.41 17.47
CA ALA A 480 2.86 10.48 18.47
C ALA A 480 2.88 11.78 19.29
N LYS A 481 1.86 12.64 19.20
CA LYS A 481 1.82 13.91 19.92
C LYS A 481 1.95 13.71 21.43
N GLY A 482 2.92 14.38 22.05
CA GLY A 482 3.28 14.22 23.47
C GLY A 482 4.23 13.05 23.75
N PHE A 483 4.64 12.31 22.71
CA PHE A 483 5.59 11.21 22.77
C PHE A 483 6.78 11.41 21.81
N GLU A 484 7.03 12.64 21.37
CA GLU A 484 8.03 12.94 20.36
C GLU A 484 9.45 12.72 20.91
N ALA A 485 10.34 12.19 20.06
CA ALA A 485 11.77 12.17 20.35
C ALA A 485 12.30 13.61 20.55
N PRO A 486 13.19 13.86 21.54
CA PRO A 486 13.90 15.12 21.67
C PRO A 486 14.60 15.51 20.36
N GLU A 487 14.49 16.77 19.95
CA GLU A 487 14.98 17.22 18.62
C GLU A 487 16.48 16.98 18.44
N ASN A 488 17.27 17.13 19.50
CA ASN A 488 18.72 17.01 19.47
C ASN A 488 19.24 15.57 19.29
N ILE A 489 18.36 14.56 19.38
CA ILE A 489 18.73 13.15 19.16
C ILE A 489 18.12 12.59 17.87
N ARG A 490 17.40 13.38 17.08
CA ARG A 490 16.76 12.88 15.85
C ARG A 490 17.79 12.63 14.75
N ALA A 491 17.49 11.67 13.88
CA ALA A 491 18.32 11.34 12.72
C ALA A 491 18.58 12.55 11.80
N ASP A 492 17.65 13.51 11.74
CA ASP A 492 17.83 14.74 10.97
C ASP A 492 18.91 15.70 11.53
N GLN A 493 19.52 15.37 12.67
CA GLN A 493 20.73 16.02 13.18
C GLN A 493 22.03 15.36 12.70
N VAL A 494 21.94 14.20 12.06
CA VAL A 494 23.08 13.40 11.63
C VAL A 494 23.38 13.63 10.15
N LEU A 495 24.67 13.76 9.82
CA LEU A 495 25.17 13.78 8.46
C LEU A 495 26.09 12.57 8.24
N ILE A 496 25.90 11.86 7.14
CA ILE A 496 26.83 10.83 6.64
C ILE A 496 27.30 11.29 5.26
N ASP A 497 28.62 11.40 5.08
CA ASP A 497 29.23 11.90 3.83
C ASP A 497 28.67 13.24 3.35
N GLY A 498 28.34 14.13 4.29
CA GLY A 498 27.76 15.45 4.01
C GLY A 498 26.26 15.43 3.66
N VAL A 499 25.62 14.27 3.66
CA VAL A 499 24.19 14.09 3.40
C VAL A 499 23.44 14.00 4.73
N ARG A 500 22.47 14.88 4.93
CA ARG A 500 21.60 14.86 6.13
C ARG A 500 20.60 13.70 6.03
N LEU A 501 20.54 12.87 7.06
CA LEU A 501 19.55 11.79 7.11
C LEU A 501 18.13 12.37 7.28
N PRO A 502 17.10 11.79 6.63
CA PRO A 502 15.73 12.23 6.84
C PRO A 502 15.14 11.63 8.11
N TYR A 503 14.21 12.35 8.75
CA TYR A 503 13.42 11.85 9.89
C TYR A 503 11.95 11.68 9.53
N LEU A 504 11.25 12.77 9.18
CA LEU A 504 9.87 12.75 8.69
C LEU A 504 9.72 13.67 7.48
N LYS A 505 8.75 13.40 6.61
CA LYS A 505 8.36 14.28 5.51
C LYS A 505 6.85 14.25 5.35
N PHE A 506 6.26 15.44 5.18
CA PHE A 506 4.81 15.59 5.10
C PHE A 506 4.34 16.04 3.70
N PRO A 507 3.09 15.71 3.31
CA PRO A 507 2.50 16.22 2.09
C PRO A 507 2.37 17.76 2.17
N ARG A 508 2.55 18.45 1.04
CA ARG A 508 2.48 19.92 0.99
C ARG A 508 1.09 20.46 1.39
N ASN A 509 0.03 19.79 0.93
CA ASN A 509 -1.36 20.11 1.20
C ASN A 509 -2.09 18.85 1.68
N PRO A 510 -1.89 18.43 2.94
CA PRO A 510 -2.32 17.10 3.38
C PRO A 510 -3.83 16.97 3.49
N THR A 511 -4.58 18.07 3.65
CA THR A 511 -6.04 18.02 3.95
C THR A 511 -6.93 18.57 2.83
N GLN A 512 -6.34 19.07 1.75
CA GLN A 512 -7.07 19.65 0.62
C GLN A 512 -7.47 18.57 -0.39
#